data_AF-A0A934KXR6-F1
#
_entry.id   AF-A0A934KXR6-F1
#
_cell.length_a   1.000
_cell.length_b   1.000
_cell.length_c   1.000
_cell.angle_alpha   90.00
_cell.angle_beta   90.00
_cell.angle_gamma   90.00
#
_symmetry.space_group_name_H-M   'P 1'
#
loop_
_entity.id
_entity.type
_entity.pdbx_description
1 polymer ?
#
loop_
_entity_poly.entity_id
_entity_poly.type
_entity_poly.pdbx_seq_one_letter_code
_entity_poly.pdbx_strand_id
1 'polypeptide(L)'
;MLYFPDETPLAYKKTPVYNRNDVLLKDEDVEAVTLTIEDTTYTVVVVHNSPAPAAHFFKVNGQFVSGEVILIEKRNNKTRIHVIK
;
A
#
# COMPACT_ATOMS: atom_id res chain seq x y z
N MET A 1 2.79 12.65 -11.86
CA MET A 1 4.20 12.59 -11.44
C MET A 1 4.21 12.80 -9.93
N LEU A 2 4.66 11.81 -9.15
CA LEU A 2 4.84 11.97 -7.71
C LEU A 2 6.04 12.88 -7.48
N TYR A 3 5.84 14.01 -6.80
CA TYR A 3 6.89 14.97 -6.48
C TYR A 3 7.13 14.91 -4.97
N PHE A 4 8.36 14.61 -4.58
CA PHE A 4 8.82 14.60 -3.19
C PHE A 4 9.74 15.81 -3.00
N PRO A 5 9.37 16.85 -2.25
CA PRO A 5 10.20 18.04 -2.08
C PRO A 5 11.42 17.76 -1.20
N ASP A 6 12.57 18.36 -1.55
CA ASP A 6 13.90 18.07 -0.98
C ASP A 6 14.02 18.23 0.54
N GLU A 7 13.20 19.07 1.18
CA GLU A 7 13.26 19.38 2.63
C GLU A 7 11.93 19.14 3.36
N THR A 8 11.19 18.10 2.98
CA THR A 8 9.94 17.76 3.68
C THR A 8 10.19 16.70 4.74
N PRO A 9 9.87 16.93 6.03
CA PRO A 9 9.93 15.88 7.03
C PRO A 9 8.95 14.75 6.67
N LEU A 10 9.48 13.64 6.17
CA LEU A 10 8.69 12.48 5.78
C LEU A 10 8.41 11.61 7.01
N ALA A 11 7.16 11.67 7.49
CA ALA A 11 6.66 10.68 8.43
C ALA A 11 6.25 9.43 7.64
N TYR A 12 6.96 8.32 7.85
CA TYR A 12 6.58 7.02 7.31
C TYR A 12 6.20 6.08 8.44
N LYS A 13 5.28 5.16 8.13
CA LYS A 13 4.95 4.04 9.00
C LYS A 13 4.72 2.80 8.18
N LYS A 14 5.12 1.67 8.74
CA LYS A 14 4.77 0.37 8.20
C LYS A 14 3.29 0.10 8.40
N THR A 15 2.65 -0.45 7.38
CA THR A 15 1.21 -0.74 7.37
C THR A 15 1.02 -2.25 7.30
N PRO A 16 0.26 -2.86 8.22
CA PRO A 16 0.03 -4.30 8.18
C PRO A 16 -0.78 -4.66 6.93
N VAL A 17 -0.40 -5.77 6.31
CA VAL A 17 -1.06 -6.33 5.13
C VAL A 17 -1.64 -7.68 5.49
N TYR A 18 -2.90 -7.91 5.15
CA TYR A 18 -3.59 -9.17 5.43
C TYR A 18 -4.02 -9.85 4.14
N ASN A 19 -4.21 -11.17 4.18
CA ASN A 19 -4.91 -11.87 3.11
C ASN A 19 -6.44 -11.75 3.27
N ARG A 20 -7.19 -12.40 2.37
CA ARG A 20 -8.67 -12.44 2.40
C ARG A 20 -9.27 -13.04 3.68
N ASN A 21 -8.52 -13.88 4.38
CA ASN A 21 -8.94 -14.56 5.60
C ASN A 21 -8.46 -13.83 6.87
N ASP A 22 -8.07 -12.56 6.74
CA ASP A 22 -7.56 -11.72 7.83
C ASP A 22 -6.28 -12.25 8.50
N VAL A 23 -5.51 -13.08 7.79
CA VAL A 23 -4.19 -13.52 8.23
C VAL A 23 -3.17 -12.45 7.88
N LEU A 24 -2.42 -11.99 8.88
CA LEU A 24 -1.30 -11.06 8.71
C LEU A 24 -0.21 -11.73 7.88
N LEU A 25 0.21 -11.04 6.82
CA LEU A 25 1.27 -11.50 5.93
C LEU A 25 2.62 -10.97 6.39
N LYS A 26 3.67 -11.69 6.02
CA LYS A 26 5.05 -11.31 6.32
C LYS A 26 5.59 -10.38 5.24
N ASP A 27 6.59 -9.58 5.61
CA ASP A 27 7.25 -8.65 4.68
C ASP A 27 7.92 -9.35 3.52
N GLU A 28 8.41 -10.58 3.72
CA GLU A 28 9.01 -11.39 2.67
C GLU A 28 8.00 -11.74 1.54
N ASP A 29 6.70 -11.69 1.84
CA ASP A 29 5.63 -11.96 0.88
C ASP A 29 5.08 -10.64 0.32
N VAL A 30 4.77 -9.68 1.20
CA VAL A 30 4.20 -8.39 0.83
C VAL A 30 4.51 -7.34 1.89
N GLU A 31 4.90 -6.15 1.45
CA GLU A 31 5.15 -4.99 2.30
C GLU A 31 4.19 -3.85 1.95
N ALA A 32 3.76 -3.09 2.95
CA ALA A 32 3.11 -1.81 2.74
C ALA A 32 3.71 -0.70 3.61
N VAL A 33 4.03 0.43 2.97
CA VAL A 33 4.55 1.62 3.63
C VAL A 33 3.59 2.77 3.40
N THR A 34 3.21 3.45 4.49
CA THR A 34 2.37 4.63 4.44
C THR A 34 3.20 5.87 4.72
N LEU A 35 3.05 6.86 3.85
CA LEU A 35 3.66 8.18 3.89
C LEU A 35 2.54 9.21 3.99
N THR A 36 2.75 10.25 4.80
CA THR A 36 1.85 11.42 4.80
C THR A 36 2.63 12.63 4.34
N ILE A 37 2.14 13.28 3.28
CA ILE A 37 2.69 14.53 2.75
C ILE A 37 1.54 15.52 2.72
N GLU A 38 1.69 16.60 3.49
CA GLU A 38 0.61 17.57 3.75
C GLU A 38 -0.67 16.85 4.22
N ASP A 39 -1.80 17.04 3.53
CA ASP A 39 -3.10 16.42 3.84
C ASP A 39 -3.36 15.14 3.01
N THR A 40 -2.34 14.58 2.37
CA THR A 40 -2.48 13.39 1.52
C THR A 40 -1.70 12.21 2.10
N THR A 41 -2.40 11.09 2.27
CA THR A 41 -1.81 9.82 2.68
C THR A 41 -1.58 8.95 1.46
N TYR A 42 -0.35 8.46 1.31
CA TYR A 42 0.04 7.53 0.26
C TYR A 42 0.46 6.21 0.90
N THR A 43 -0.21 5.11 0.55
CA THR A 43 0.22 3.77 0.95
C THR A 43 0.71 3.02 -0.28
N VAL A 44 2.01 2.74 -0.33
CA VAL A 44 2.61 1.88 -1.35
C VAL A 44 2.58 0.45 -0.86
N VAL A 45 2.08 -0.47 -1.67
CA VAL A 45 2.04 -1.90 -1.42
C VAL A 45 2.89 -2.59 -2.49
N VAL A 46 3.83 -3.42 -2.06
CA VAL A 46 4.75 -4.17 -2.93
C VAL A 46 4.63 -5.65 -2.60
N VAL A 47 4.30 -6.45 -3.61
CA VAL A 47 4.24 -7.92 -3.50
C VAL A 47 5.60 -8.48 -3.95
N HIS A 48 6.29 -9.16 -3.05
CA HIS A 48 7.62 -9.74 -3.30
C HIS A 48 7.51 -11.19 -3.78
N ASN A 49 6.78 -12.00 -3.03
CA ASN A 49 6.54 -13.40 -3.33
C ASN A 49 5.03 -13.60 -3.27
N SER A 50 4.38 -13.84 -4.41
CA SER A 50 2.95 -14.13 -4.42
C SER A 50 2.72 -15.56 -3.93
N PRO A 51 2.11 -15.77 -2.74
CA PRO A 51 1.81 -17.10 -2.26
C PRO A 51 0.62 -17.63 -3.08
N ALA A 52 0.95 -18.32 -4.16
CA ALA A 52 0.07 -18.94 -5.15
C ALA A 52 -0.58 -17.99 -6.19
N PRO A 53 -0.65 -18.40 -7.48
CA PRO A 53 -1.21 -17.64 -8.62
C PRO A 53 -2.70 -17.27 -8.54
N ALA A 54 -3.38 -17.59 -7.43
CA ALA A 54 -4.83 -17.43 -7.28
C ALA A 54 -5.22 -16.52 -6.11
N ALA A 55 -4.26 -16.03 -5.31
CA ALA A 55 -4.49 -15.23 -4.11
C ALA A 55 -3.99 -13.78 -4.28
N HIS A 56 -4.40 -13.10 -5.35
CA HIS A 56 -3.93 -11.74 -5.66
C HIS A 56 -4.64 -10.62 -4.87
N PHE A 57 -5.35 -10.93 -3.78
CA PHE A 57 -6.09 -9.91 -3.03
C PHE A 57 -5.53 -9.74 -1.63
N PHE A 58 -5.05 -8.54 -1.37
CA PHE A 58 -4.50 -8.10 -0.11
C PHE A 58 -5.45 -7.10 0.54
N LYS A 59 -5.59 -7.16 1.86
CA LYS A 59 -6.33 -6.19 2.65
C LYS A 59 -5.33 -5.23 3.29
N VAL A 60 -5.39 -3.97 2.89
CA VAL A 60 -4.54 -2.87 3.38
C VAL A 60 -5.42 -1.69 3.72
N ASN A 61 -5.27 -1.11 4.91
CA ASN A 61 -6.14 -0.03 5.40
C ASN A 61 -7.65 -0.35 5.28
N GLY A 62 -8.03 -1.61 5.49
CA GLY A 62 -9.41 -2.09 5.37
C GLY A 62 -9.93 -2.24 3.93
N GLN A 63 -9.09 -2.03 2.92
CA GLN A 63 -9.47 -2.10 1.50
C GLN A 63 -8.83 -3.31 0.83
N PHE A 64 -9.56 -3.94 -0.08
CA PHE A 64 -9.02 -4.99 -0.94
C PHE A 64 -8.30 -4.38 -2.13
N VAL A 65 -7.06 -4.79 -2.35
CA VAL A 65 -6.21 -4.37 -3.47
C VAL A 65 -5.59 -5.58 -4.16
N SER A 66 -5.29 -5.43 -5.44
CA SER A 66 -4.72 -6.48 -6.29
C SER A 66 -3.75 -5.89 -7.30
N GLY A 67 -2.62 -6.57 -7.52
CA GLY A 67 -1.51 -6.11 -8.36
C GLY A 67 -0.15 -6.42 -7.74
N GLU A 68 0.92 -6.21 -8.50
CA GLU A 68 2.29 -6.40 -8.01
C GLU A 68 2.75 -5.18 -7.21
N VAL A 69 2.47 -3.99 -7.73
CA VAL A 69 2.78 -2.71 -7.10
C VAL A 69 1.55 -1.82 -7.12
N ILE A 70 1.05 -1.47 -5.94
CA ILE A 70 -0.18 -0.69 -5.77
C ILE A 70 0.12 0.57 -4.98
N LEU A 71 -0.41 1.70 -5.42
CA LEU A 71 -0.41 2.95 -4.69
C LEU A 71 -1.85 3.31 -4.31
N ILE A 72 -2.10 3.43 -3.01
CA ILE A 72 -3.36 3.91 -2.45
C ILE A 72 -3.15 5.36 -2.02
N GLU A 73 -3.77 6.29 -2.74
CA GLU A 73 -3.82 7.71 -2.39
C GLU A 73 -5.12 8.00 -1.65
N LYS A 74 -5.04 8.65 -0.48
CA LYS A 74 -6.21 9.12 0.27
C LYS A 74 -6.08 10.62 0.55
N ARG A 75 -7.06 11.38 0.06
CA ARG A 75 -7.17 12.84 0.27
C ARG A 75 -8.63 13.22 0.50
N ASN A 76 -8.94 13.98 1.55
CA ASN A 76 -10.30 14.47 1.86
C ASN A 76 -11.37 13.37 1.77
N ASN A 77 -11.09 12.21 2.38
CA ASN A 77 -11.94 11.01 2.37
C ASN A 77 -12.21 10.37 1.00
N LYS A 78 -11.56 10.85 -0.06
CA LYS A 78 -11.53 10.19 -1.37
C LYS A 78 -10.31 9.28 -1.42
N THR A 79 -10.53 8.04 -1.84
CA THR A 79 -9.45 7.09 -2.10
C THR A 79 -9.29 6.88 -3.60
N ARG A 80 -8.05 6.87 -4.08
CA ARG A 80 -7.68 6.45 -5.43
C ARG A 80 -6.68 5.31 -5.33
N ILE A 81 -6.89 4.28 -6.13
CA ILE A 81 -6.02 3.11 -6.18
C ILE A 81 -5.39 3.09 -7.57
N HIS A 82 -4.07 3.10 -7.60
CA HIS A 82 -3.27 3.04 -8.82
C HIS A 82 -2.52 1.70 -8.83
N VAL A 83 -2.74 0.89 -9.85
CA VAL A 83 -1.92 -0.30 -10.11
C VAL A 83 -0.81 0.15 -11.05
N ILE A 84 0.44 0.10 -10.58
CA ILE A 84 1.60 0.67 -11.28
C ILE A 84 2.18 -0.34 -12.28
N LYS A 85 1.99 -1.64 -12.02
CA LYS A 85 2.43 -2.73 -12.89
C LYS A 85 1.57 -3.97 -12.65
#